data_AF-A0A553ZX05-F1
#
_entry.id   AF-A0A553ZX05-F1
#
_cell.length_a   1.000
_cell.length_b   1.000
_cell.length_c   1.000
_cell.angle_alpha   90.00
_cell.angle_beta   90.00
_cell.angle_gamma   90.00
#
_symmetry.space_group_name_H-M   'P 1'
#
loop_
_entity.id
_entity.type
_entity.pdbx_description
1 polymer ?
#
loop_
_entity_poly.entity_id
_entity_poly.type
_entity_poly.pdbx_seq_one_letter_code
_entity_poly.pdbx_strand_id
1 'polypeptide(L)'
;MNKLKKVIGSVAVIGLLLSGTGAIAHAATYYAYSATVPVINDYETASKTKATTGSAYNSVTAIQKDRKLTSWIENTGGSNLTTKVTYSSTGSKTMDFKGNASEVKGKSVRLNISTATSELNTATTSGSWTPN
;
A
#
# COMPACT_ATOMS: atom_id res chain seq x y z
N MET A 1 54.11 -0.30 -50.69
CA MET A 1 54.01 -1.70 -50.18
C MET A 1 55.17 -1.96 -49.25
N ASN A 2 54.89 -2.24 -47.97
CA ASN A 2 55.61 -3.23 -47.17
C ASN A 2 54.82 -3.51 -45.89
N LYS A 3 54.53 -4.79 -45.69
CA LYS A 3 53.75 -5.36 -44.60
C LYS A 3 54.66 -5.50 -43.38
N LEU A 4 54.19 -5.13 -42.19
CA LEU A 4 54.63 -5.80 -40.97
C LEU A 4 53.53 -5.77 -39.92
N LYS A 5 52.94 -6.94 -39.71
CA LYS A 5 51.97 -7.24 -38.66
C LYS A 5 52.71 -7.37 -37.33
N LYS A 6 52.22 -6.75 -36.27
CA LYS A 6 52.46 -7.21 -34.89
C LYS A 6 51.14 -7.20 -34.12
N VAL A 7 50.72 -8.42 -33.77
CA VAL A 7 49.65 -8.75 -32.82
C VAL A 7 50.33 -9.05 -31.48
N ILE A 8 49.53 -9.13 -30.40
CA ILE A 8 49.81 -9.44 -28.99
C ILE A 8 49.96 -8.13 -28.19
N GLY A 9 49.15 -7.79 -27.20
CA GLY A 9 48.14 -8.53 -26.45
C GLY A 9 48.09 -7.89 -25.06
N SER A 10 46.90 -7.60 -24.53
CA SER A 10 46.62 -7.40 -23.10
C SER A 10 45.13 -7.19 -22.92
N VAL A 11 44.45 -8.28 -22.56
CA VAL A 11 43.12 -8.25 -21.94
C VAL A 11 43.32 -7.69 -20.53
N ALA A 12 42.80 -6.49 -20.26
CA ALA A 12 42.67 -5.98 -18.89
C ALA A 12 41.19 -6.04 -18.51
N VAL A 13 40.90 -7.00 -17.65
CA VAL A 13 39.59 -7.36 -17.10
C VAL A 13 39.37 -6.56 -15.81
N ILE A 14 38.17 -5.96 -15.71
CA ILE A 14 37.38 -5.62 -14.52
C ILE A 14 37.92 -4.58 -13.53
N GLY A 15 37.14 -3.52 -13.38
CA GLY A 15 37.12 -2.61 -12.23
C GLY A 15 35.69 -2.14 -11.98
N LEU A 16 34.85 -3.07 -11.52
CA LEU A 16 33.49 -2.86 -11.05
C LEU A 16 33.47 -1.88 -9.87
N LEU A 17 32.54 -0.93 -9.84
CA LEU A 17 31.59 -0.75 -8.73
C LEU A 17 30.56 0.29 -9.15
N LEU A 18 29.53 -0.19 -9.86
CA LEU A 18 28.23 0.47 -9.86
C LEU A 18 27.67 0.34 -8.44
N SER A 19 28.02 1.24 -7.53
CA SER A 19 27.24 1.49 -6.32
C SER A 19 25.99 2.31 -6.66
N GLY A 20 25.30 1.91 -7.73
CA GLY A 20 23.87 2.11 -7.80
C GLY A 20 23.28 1.06 -6.88
N THR A 21 23.05 1.39 -5.62
CA THR A 21 22.02 0.70 -4.85
C THR A 21 20.74 0.95 -5.61
N GLY A 22 20.42 0.05 -6.55
CA GLY A 22 19.16 0.06 -7.25
C GLY A 22 18.11 0.00 -6.16
N ALA A 23 17.43 1.13 -5.93
CA ALA A 23 16.21 1.13 -5.17
C ALA A 23 15.30 0.15 -5.91
N ILE A 24 15.12 -1.03 -5.34
CA ILE A 24 14.17 -2.00 -5.84
C ILE A 24 12.82 -1.31 -5.65
N ALA A 25 12.31 -0.67 -6.69
CA ALA A 25 11.01 -0.04 -6.69
C ALA A 25 9.98 -1.17 -6.55
N HIS A 26 9.61 -1.48 -5.32
CA HIS A 26 8.50 -2.37 -5.06
C HIS A 26 7.23 -1.62 -5.47
N ALA A 27 6.64 -2.01 -6.60
CA ALA A 27 5.31 -1.57 -6.96
C ALA A 27 4.33 -1.99 -5.85
N ALA A 28 3.47 -1.07 -5.42
CA ALA A 28 2.50 -1.36 -4.38
C ALA A 28 1.53 -2.45 -4.86
N THR A 29 1.37 -3.51 -4.08
CA THR A 29 0.32 -4.51 -4.34
C THR A 29 -1.00 -3.98 -3.81
N TYR A 30 -2.00 -3.89 -4.68
CA TYR A 30 -3.37 -3.51 -4.31
C TYR A 30 -4.26 -4.73 -4.16
N TYR A 31 -5.10 -4.70 -3.13
CA TYR A 31 -6.04 -5.76 -2.79
C TYR A 31 -7.47 -5.21 -2.94
N ALA A 32 -8.22 -5.80 -3.86
CA ALA A 32 -9.61 -5.42 -4.12
C ALA A 32 -10.54 -5.85 -3.00
N TYR A 33 -11.63 -5.12 -2.81
CA TYR A 33 -12.73 -5.47 -1.93
C TYR A 33 -14.07 -5.04 -2.51
N SER A 34 -15.12 -5.74 -2.08
CA SER A 34 -16.52 -5.37 -2.25
C SER A 34 -17.23 -5.74 -0.95
N ALA A 35 -17.89 -4.78 -0.33
CA ALA A 35 -18.35 -4.90 1.05
C ALA A 35 -19.70 -4.24 1.29
N THR A 36 -20.43 -4.84 2.23
CA THR A 36 -21.59 -4.26 2.90
C THR A 36 -21.15 -3.92 4.31
N VAL A 37 -21.01 -2.62 4.61
CA VAL A 37 -20.48 -2.11 5.88
C VAL A 37 -21.66 -1.80 6.80
N PRO A 38 -21.88 -2.58 7.88
CA PRO A 38 -22.98 -2.34 8.81
C PRO A 38 -22.74 -1.09 9.66
N VAL A 39 -23.79 -0.61 10.33
CA VAL A 39 -23.73 0.60 11.17
C VAL A 39 -22.90 0.39 12.44
N ILE A 40 -23.03 -0.79 13.04
CA ILE A 40 -22.54 -1.08 14.39
C ILE A 40 -21.17 -1.76 14.41
N ASN A 41 -20.73 -2.32 13.28
CA ASN A 41 -19.50 -3.08 13.18
C ASN A 41 -18.68 -2.62 11.98
N ASP A 42 -17.37 -2.79 12.08
CA ASP A 42 -16.46 -2.51 10.97
C ASP A 42 -16.45 -3.69 10.00
N TYR A 43 -16.35 -3.37 8.71
CA TYR A 43 -15.91 -4.34 7.71
C TYR A 43 -14.39 -4.43 7.76
N GLU A 44 -13.88 -5.63 7.99
CA GLU A 44 -12.44 -5.90 8.03
C GLU A 44 -12.04 -6.76 6.83
N THR A 45 -10.99 -6.36 6.12
CA THR A 45 -10.41 -7.21 5.06
C THR A 45 -9.58 -8.33 5.66
N ALA A 46 -9.30 -9.37 4.86
CA ALA A 46 -8.26 -10.34 5.20
C ALA A 46 -6.89 -9.66 5.40
N SER A 47 -6.12 -10.14 6.37
CA SER A 47 -4.81 -9.57 6.67
C SER A 47 -3.81 -9.73 5.54
N LYS A 48 -2.96 -8.72 5.36
CA LYS A 48 -1.89 -8.63 4.36
C LYS A 48 -0.61 -8.15 5.02
N THR A 49 0.52 -8.63 4.53
CA THR A 49 1.83 -8.18 5.02
C THR A 49 2.16 -6.83 4.42
N LYS A 50 2.57 -5.87 5.26
CA LYS A 50 3.20 -4.63 4.80
C LYS A 50 4.61 -4.94 4.29
N ALA A 51 4.84 -4.85 2.99
CA ALA A 51 6.10 -5.24 2.38
C ALA A 51 7.14 -4.11 2.39
N THR A 52 6.68 -2.85 2.37
CA THR A 52 7.54 -1.68 2.19
C THR A 52 7.41 -0.70 3.36
N THR A 53 8.19 0.39 3.29
CA THR A 53 8.07 1.54 4.20
C THR A 53 7.25 2.67 3.59
N GLY A 54 6.60 2.44 2.44
CA GLY A 54 5.74 3.41 1.78
C GLY A 54 4.45 3.67 2.54
N SER A 55 3.72 4.71 2.14
CA SER A 55 2.41 5.00 2.72
C SER A 55 1.38 3.94 2.34
N ALA A 56 0.38 3.77 3.20
CA ALA A 56 -0.80 2.98 2.88
C ALA A 56 -1.83 3.84 2.14
N TYR A 57 -2.60 3.21 1.26
CA TYR A 57 -3.65 3.88 0.49
C TYR A 57 -4.92 3.04 0.49
N ASN A 58 -6.06 3.71 0.52
CA ASN A 58 -7.33 3.12 0.14
C ASN A 58 -7.87 3.89 -1.07
N SER A 59 -8.43 3.18 -2.05
CA SER A 59 -8.99 3.71 -3.27
C SER A 59 -10.41 3.20 -3.43
N VAL A 60 -11.37 4.03 -3.04
CA VAL A 60 -12.79 3.71 -3.07
C VAL A 60 -13.34 4.02 -4.46
N THR A 61 -13.85 3.01 -5.15
CA THR A 61 -14.39 3.12 -6.51
C THR A 61 -15.92 3.18 -6.53
N ALA A 62 -16.57 2.72 -5.47
CA ALA A 62 -18.02 2.87 -5.31
C ALA A 62 -18.38 3.11 -3.84
N ILE A 63 -19.33 4.02 -3.62
CA ILE A 63 -19.99 4.26 -2.35
C ILE A 63 -21.47 4.41 -2.66
N GLN A 64 -22.33 3.74 -1.90
CA GLN A 64 -23.76 3.98 -1.98
C GLN A 64 -24.08 5.47 -1.80
N LYS A 65 -25.03 5.97 -2.59
CA LYS A 65 -25.41 7.38 -2.58
C LYS A 65 -25.67 7.90 -1.16
N ASP A 66 -25.17 9.11 -0.89
CA ASP A 66 -25.33 9.84 0.38
C ASP A 66 -24.76 9.12 1.61
N ARG A 67 -23.87 8.13 1.43
CA ARG A 67 -23.15 7.46 2.52
C ARG A 67 -21.74 8.00 2.70
N LYS A 68 -21.31 8.05 3.95
CA LYS A 68 -19.94 8.33 4.36
C LYS A 68 -19.29 7.11 4.99
N LEU A 69 -18.04 6.88 4.62
CA LEU A 69 -17.23 5.78 5.13
C LEU A 69 -16.01 6.33 5.86
N THR A 70 -15.52 5.62 6.85
CA THR A 70 -14.23 5.91 7.48
C THR A 70 -13.35 4.68 7.40
N SER A 71 -12.10 4.84 6.96
CA SER A 71 -11.16 3.74 6.79
C SER A 71 -9.88 3.96 7.60
N TRP A 72 -9.27 2.88 8.05
CA TRP A 72 -7.95 2.87 8.70
C TRP A 72 -7.33 1.47 8.62
N ILE A 73 -6.04 1.37 8.96
CA ILE A 73 -5.35 0.09 9.08
C ILE A 73 -5.19 -0.30 10.54
N GLU A 74 -5.39 -1.58 10.84
CA GLU A 74 -5.07 -2.20 12.13
C GLU A 74 -4.05 -3.31 12.00
N ASN A 75 -3.41 -3.63 13.13
CA ASN A 75 -2.73 -4.91 13.33
C ASN A 75 -3.76 -6.03 13.64
N THR A 76 -3.29 -7.27 13.69
CA THR A 76 -4.11 -8.43 14.06
C THR A 76 -4.64 -8.40 15.50
N GLY A 77 -4.12 -7.52 16.35
CA GLY A 77 -4.59 -7.31 17.72
C GLY A 77 -5.64 -6.20 17.85
N GLY A 78 -6.14 -5.65 16.74
CA GLY A 78 -7.18 -4.60 16.73
C GLY A 78 -6.69 -3.19 17.05
N SER A 79 -5.37 -2.95 17.07
CA SER A 79 -4.82 -1.61 17.32
C SER A 79 -4.71 -0.80 16.03
N ASN A 80 -5.27 0.40 16.03
CA ASN A 80 -5.23 1.34 14.90
C ASN A 80 -3.80 1.84 14.63
N LEU A 81 -3.23 1.40 13.51
CA LEU A 81 -1.88 1.75 13.07
C LEU A 81 -1.81 3.05 12.27
N THR A 82 -2.91 3.45 11.63
CA THR A 82 -2.97 4.69 10.83
C THR A 82 -3.94 5.69 11.44
N THR A 83 -3.84 6.94 10.97
CA THR A 83 -4.94 7.90 11.06
C THR A 83 -6.17 7.36 10.33
N LYS A 84 -7.36 7.77 10.80
CA LYS A 84 -8.62 7.45 10.13
C LYS A 84 -8.87 8.45 9.01
N VAL A 85 -9.31 7.98 7.85
CA VAL A 85 -9.67 8.82 6.71
C VAL A 85 -11.13 8.63 6.34
N THR A 86 -11.86 9.74 6.17
CA THR A 86 -13.29 9.70 5.85
C THR A 86 -13.53 9.99 4.37
N TYR A 87 -14.41 9.22 3.74
CA TYR A 87 -14.88 9.40 2.38
C TYR A 87 -16.33 9.89 2.39
N SER A 88 -16.56 11.04 1.75
CA SER A 88 -17.91 11.52 1.38
C SER A 88 -18.21 11.31 -0.10
N SER A 89 -17.23 10.83 -0.86
CA SER A 89 -17.29 10.50 -2.28
C SER A 89 -16.18 9.48 -2.59
N THR A 90 -16.22 8.90 -3.80
CA THR A 90 -15.18 7.99 -4.30
C THR A 90 -13.84 8.71 -4.48
N GLY A 91 -12.75 7.97 -4.46
CA GLY A 91 -11.40 8.50 -4.67
C GLY A 91 -10.36 7.74 -3.86
N SER A 92 -9.10 8.17 -3.98
CA SER A 92 -8.01 7.60 -3.20
C SER A 92 -7.58 8.54 -2.08
N LYS A 93 -7.33 7.97 -0.89
CA LYS A 93 -6.71 8.68 0.23
C LYS A 93 -5.55 7.89 0.81
N THR A 94 -4.50 8.62 1.15
CA THR A 94 -3.39 8.14 1.95
C THR A 94 -3.84 7.95 3.40
N MET A 95 -3.44 6.84 4.03
CA MET A 95 -3.63 6.57 5.45
C MET A 95 -2.26 6.58 6.13
N ASP A 96 -1.94 7.67 6.83
CA ASP A 96 -0.63 7.85 7.44
C ASP A 96 -0.48 6.99 8.68
N PHE A 97 0.63 6.26 8.78
CA PHE A 97 0.96 5.49 9.98
C PHE A 97 1.25 6.46 11.14
N LYS A 98 0.74 6.13 12.33
CA LYS A 98 0.92 6.96 13.54
C LYS A 98 2.37 6.95 14.07
N GLY A 99 3.18 6.02 13.58
CA GLY A 99 4.62 5.90 13.87
C GLY A 99 5.41 5.67 12.59
N ASN A 100 6.64 5.20 12.72
CA ASN A 100 7.48 4.97 11.54
C ASN A 100 6.94 3.78 10.73
N ALA A 101 6.74 3.95 9.42
CA ALA A 101 6.28 2.86 8.56
C ALA A 101 7.22 1.64 8.58
N SER A 102 8.51 1.83 8.90
CA SER A 102 9.50 0.78 9.12
C SER A 102 9.17 -0.13 10.31
N GLU A 103 8.49 0.37 11.34
CA GLU A 103 8.07 -0.41 12.51
C GLU A 103 6.91 -1.35 12.17
N VAL A 104 6.20 -1.09 11.07
CA VAL A 104 5.08 -1.89 10.59
C VAL A 104 5.48 -2.81 9.44
N LYS A 105 6.63 -2.57 8.79
CA LYS A 105 7.16 -3.43 7.73
C LYS A 105 7.33 -4.87 8.22
N GLY A 106 6.89 -5.82 7.41
CA GLY A 106 6.88 -7.25 7.71
C GLY A 106 5.74 -7.70 8.62
N LYS A 107 4.93 -6.78 9.16
CA LYS A 107 3.79 -7.12 10.02
C LYS A 107 2.53 -7.36 9.20
N SER A 108 1.67 -8.22 9.75
CA SER A 108 0.34 -8.51 9.23
C SER A 108 -0.63 -7.41 9.64
N VAL A 109 -1.28 -6.80 8.66
CA VAL A 109 -2.19 -5.66 8.83
C VAL A 109 -3.44 -5.85 7.99
N ARG A 110 -4.54 -5.18 8.35
CA ARG A 110 -5.81 -5.24 7.61
C ARG A 110 -6.42 -3.85 7.46
N LEU A 111 -7.15 -3.63 6.38
CA LEU A 111 -8.02 -2.48 6.22
C LEU A 111 -9.30 -2.71 7.01
N ASN A 112 -9.71 -1.69 7.75
CA ASN A 112 -11.02 -1.55 8.35
C ASN A 112 -11.79 -0.44 7.66
N ILE A 113 -13.09 -0.67 7.49
CA ILE A 113 -14.02 0.30 6.94
C ILE A 113 -15.24 0.32 7.85
N SER A 114 -15.56 1.48 8.40
CA SER A 114 -16.79 1.73 9.14
C SER A 114 -17.70 2.65 8.34
N THR A 115 -18.99 2.61 8.65
CA THR A 115 -19.84 3.78 8.36
C THR A 115 -19.34 4.96 9.20
N ALA A 116 -19.46 6.20 8.71
CA ALA A 116 -19.10 7.37 9.52
C ALA A 116 -20.05 7.48 10.72
N THR A 117 -19.62 8.09 11.83
CA THR A 117 -20.39 8.18 13.09
C THR A 117 -21.78 8.80 12.97
N SER A 118 -22.08 9.52 11.89
CA SER A 118 -23.40 10.10 11.62
C SER A 118 -24.33 9.22 10.77
N GLU A 119 -23.86 8.07 10.29
CA GLU A 119 -24.63 7.17 9.43
C GLU A 119 -25.46 6.20 10.27
N LEU A 120 -26.77 6.15 10.00
CA LEU A 120 -27.70 5.24 10.68
C LEU A 120 -28.05 4.01 9.85
N ASN A 121 -27.44 3.84 8.68
CA ASN A 121 -27.72 2.73 7.78
C ASN A 121 -26.44 2.11 7.26
N THR A 122 -26.53 0.83 6.95
CA THR A 122 -25.52 0.06 6.23
C THR A 122 -25.18 0.74 4.90
N ALA A 123 -23.89 0.71 4.54
CA ALA A 123 -23.39 1.26 3.28
C ALA A 123 -22.73 0.16 2.43
N THR A 124 -23.06 0.11 1.14
CA THR A 124 -22.31 -0.72 0.19
C THR A 124 -21.15 0.06 -0.41
N THR A 125 -20.01 -0.60 -0.57
CA THR A 125 -18.79 0.01 -1.12
C THR A 125 -17.91 -1.01 -1.82
N SER A 126 -17.14 -0.56 -2.80
CA SER A 126 -16.06 -1.33 -3.40
C SER A 126 -14.84 -0.46 -3.66
N GLY A 127 -13.70 -1.10 -3.78
CA GLY A 127 -12.44 -0.41 -3.99
C GLY A 127 -11.25 -1.34 -3.94
N SER A 128 -10.08 -0.75 -3.73
CA SER A 128 -8.85 -1.49 -3.46
C SER A 128 -7.97 -0.74 -2.49
N TRP A 129 -7.15 -1.46 -1.74
CA TRP A 129 -6.24 -0.85 -0.78
C TRP A 129 -4.85 -1.48 -0.86
N THR A 130 -3.86 -0.77 -0.35
CA THR A 130 -2.51 -1.30 -0.19
C THR A 130 -1.98 -0.95 1.20
N PRO A 131 -1.37 -1.92 1.92
CA PRO A 131 -0.56 -1.64 3.09
C PRO A 131 0.79 -1.01 2.71
N ASN A 132 1.14 -1.12 1.41
CA ASN A 132 2.44 -0.99 0.77
C ASN A 132 3.61 -1.39 1.67
#